data_AF-A0AAD8GY71-F1
#
_entry.id   AF-A0AAD8GY71-F1
#
_cell.length_a   1.000
_cell.length_b   1.000
_cell.length_c   1.000
_cell.angle_alpha   90.00
_cell.angle_beta   90.00
_cell.angle_gamma   90.00
#
_symmetry.space_group_name_H-M   'P 1'
#
loop_
_entity.id
_entity.type
_entity.pdbx_description
1 polymer ?
#
loop_
_entity_poly.entity_id
_entity_poly.type
_entity_poly.pdbx_seq_one_letter_code
_entity_poly.pdbx_strand_id
1 'polypeptide(L)'
;MAGEFIVTKTNHVSFQNLQAITNLQFRAWSEFLNTRSLVAYALSTPVVLCIDQLTALYTTATDTSENNIRSFSFVVPGGRTIRVTEHDFNRVLHFPTENLVPDPTTEEIHAFFTLIRSQQPNFFVGEFLKHYLRKPWNFFFHTLIHVFTAKLTNLHGIPLFLQKIGFAIANNRHINIGRLVIDQVILCMGPLDERTGMDDVLCFYPRFLQLILNDVLTDDERETFADEETMECMRMKSNAITALIRKNHFPGVPTVLTDYLRTVPIPLLPPGE
;
A
#
# COMPACT_ATOMS: atom_id res chain seq x y z
N MET A 1 29.28 -14.81 10.05
CA MET A 1 29.37 -13.41 9.60
C MET A 1 28.25 -12.67 10.32
N ALA A 2 28.43 -11.42 10.72
CA ALA A 2 27.31 -10.67 11.30
C ALA A 2 26.33 -10.33 10.16
N GLY A 3 25.04 -10.52 10.38
CA GLY A 3 24.06 -10.31 9.32
C GLY A 3 23.83 -8.84 8.96
N GLU A 4 23.44 -8.57 7.71
CA GLU A 4 23.23 -7.21 7.20
C GLU A 4 21.76 -6.79 7.35
N PHE A 5 21.51 -5.51 7.65
CA PHE A 5 20.18 -4.94 7.58
C PHE A 5 19.86 -4.51 6.15
N ILE A 6 18.85 -5.11 5.53
CA ILE A 6 18.54 -4.89 4.11
C ILE A 6 17.18 -4.22 3.97
N VAL A 7 17.19 -2.98 3.48
CA VAL A 7 15.97 -2.28 3.07
C VAL A 7 15.41 -2.89 1.79
N THR A 8 14.27 -3.56 1.89
CA THR A 8 13.67 -4.24 0.74
C THR A 8 13.10 -3.26 -0.28
N LYS A 9 13.18 -3.63 -1.57
CA LYS A 9 12.62 -2.84 -2.68
C LYS A 9 11.10 -3.02 -2.81
N THR A 10 10.38 -2.69 -1.74
CA THR A 10 8.91 -2.81 -1.61
C THR A 10 8.27 -1.43 -1.33
N ASN A 11 6.95 -1.40 -1.17
CA ASN A 11 6.21 -0.20 -0.73
C ASN A 11 6.51 1.06 -1.56
N HIS A 12 6.41 0.90 -2.88
CA HIS A 12 6.77 1.91 -3.86
C HIS A 12 5.88 3.14 -3.75
N VAL A 13 6.41 4.30 -4.16
CA VAL A 13 5.63 5.47 -4.51
C VAL A 13 4.97 5.23 -5.86
N SER A 14 3.68 5.59 -5.95
CA SER A 14 2.92 5.53 -7.19
C SER A 14 3.53 6.43 -8.27
N PHE A 15 3.16 6.20 -9.52
CA PHE A 15 3.74 6.97 -10.62
C PHE A 15 3.34 8.44 -10.58
N GLN A 16 4.34 9.33 -10.54
CA GLN A 16 4.13 10.77 -10.33
C GLN A 16 4.07 11.59 -11.63
N ASN A 17 4.77 11.18 -12.70
CA ASN A 17 4.85 11.97 -13.93
C ASN A 17 3.64 11.71 -14.86
N LEU A 18 2.45 12.15 -14.46
CA LEU A 18 1.19 11.88 -15.18
C LEU A 18 1.22 12.32 -16.65
N GLN A 19 1.97 13.36 -16.99
CA GLN A 19 2.09 13.86 -18.36
C GLN A 19 2.81 12.88 -19.29
N ALA A 20 3.69 12.03 -18.76
CA ALA A 20 4.34 10.97 -19.52
C ALA A 20 3.39 9.81 -19.90
N ILE A 21 2.19 9.73 -19.31
CA ILE A 21 1.18 8.73 -19.70
C ILE A 21 0.43 9.25 -20.92
N THR A 22 0.72 8.67 -22.10
CA THR A 22 0.08 9.07 -23.36
C THR A 22 -1.37 8.61 -23.47
N ASN A 23 -1.72 7.50 -22.82
CA ASN A 23 -3.10 7.02 -22.77
C ASN A 23 -3.92 7.85 -21.77
N LEU A 24 -4.87 8.63 -22.27
CA LEU A 24 -5.68 9.55 -21.46
C LEU A 24 -6.50 8.85 -20.37
N GLN A 25 -7.03 7.65 -20.65
CA GLN A 25 -7.77 6.87 -19.65
C GLN A 25 -6.83 6.49 -18.49
N PHE A 26 -5.64 5.96 -18.76
CA PHE A 26 -4.69 5.61 -17.70
C PHE A 26 -4.19 6.83 -16.94
N ARG A 27 -4.05 7.97 -17.61
CA ARG A 27 -3.74 9.25 -16.97
C ARG A 27 -4.83 9.65 -15.97
N ALA A 28 -6.10 9.59 -16.39
CA ALA A 28 -7.25 9.87 -15.55
C ALA A 28 -7.32 8.95 -14.31
N TRP A 29 -7.08 7.65 -14.49
CA TRP A 29 -7.01 6.71 -13.36
C TRP A 29 -5.85 7.00 -12.40
N SER A 30 -4.69 7.36 -12.95
CA SER A 30 -3.52 7.74 -12.14
C SER A 30 -3.77 9.04 -11.37
N GLU A 31 -4.42 10.01 -11.99
CA GLU A 31 -4.83 11.27 -11.36
C GLU A 31 -5.81 11.01 -10.22
N PHE A 32 -6.87 10.21 -10.45
CA PHE A 32 -7.81 9.83 -9.41
C PHE A 32 -7.10 9.17 -8.22
N LEU A 33 -6.26 8.17 -8.48
CA LEU A 33 -5.53 7.46 -7.45
C LEU A 33 -4.64 8.40 -6.63
N ASN A 34 -3.87 9.26 -7.28
CA ASN A 34 -2.87 10.11 -6.63
C ASN A 34 -3.45 11.37 -5.97
N THR A 35 -4.68 11.79 -6.31
CA THR A 35 -5.20 13.11 -5.86
C THR A 35 -6.59 13.07 -5.23
N ARG A 36 -7.39 12.02 -5.47
CA ARG A 36 -8.80 11.97 -5.05
C ARG A 36 -9.16 10.71 -4.25
N SER A 37 -8.33 9.67 -4.28
CA SER A 37 -8.64 8.43 -3.57
C SER A 37 -8.43 8.56 -2.06
N LEU A 38 -9.10 7.69 -1.28
CA LEU A 38 -8.96 7.58 0.18
C LEU A 38 -7.52 7.27 0.64
N VAL A 39 -6.64 6.92 -0.29
CA VAL A 39 -5.25 6.53 -0.04
C VAL A 39 -4.26 7.38 -0.84
N ALA A 40 -4.70 8.51 -1.38
CA ALA A 40 -3.91 9.34 -2.30
C ALA A 40 -2.54 9.70 -1.72
N TYR A 41 -2.50 10.21 -0.49
CA TYR A 41 -1.27 10.55 0.21
C TYR A 41 -0.34 9.33 0.36
N ALA A 42 -0.87 8.22 0.89
CA ALA A 42 -0.11 6.98 1.02
C ALA A 42 0.41 6.45 -0.32
N LEU A 43 -0.27 6.69 -1.45
CA LEU A 43 0.20 6.32 -2.77
C LEU A 43 1.34 7.23 -3.26
N SER A 44 1.18 8.55 -3.12
CA SER A 44 2.01 9.51 -3.85
C SER A 44 3.17 10.11 -3.07
N THR A 45 3.12 10.09 -1.73
CA THR A 45 4.11 10.81 -0.92
C THR A 45 5.45 10.08 -0.93
N PRO A 46 6.52 10.67 -1.51
CA PRO A 46 7.87 10.16 -1.36
C PRO A 46 8.43 10.54 0.01
N VAL A 47 9.37 9.74 0.50
CA VAL A 47 10.13 10.03 1.72
C VAL A 47 11.59 9.63 1.49
N VAL A 48 12.50 10.33 2.17
CA VAL A 48 13.90 9.92 2.30
C VAL A 48 13.95 8.86 3.40
N LEU A 49 14.48 7.68 3.10
CA LEU A 49 14.62 6.59 4.05
C LEU A 49 15.93 6.79 4.83
N CYS A 50 15.85 6.81 6.15
CA CYS A 50 16.98 6.89 7.08
C CYS A 50 17.26 5.46 7.57
N ILE A 51 18.38 4.88 7.15
CA ILE A 51 18.60 3.45 7.30
C ILE A 51 18.76 3.07 8.77
N ASP A 52 19.45 3.87 9.59
CA ASP A 52 19.66 3.48 10.98
C ASP A 52 18.43 3.73 11.85
N GLN A 53 17.60 4.75 11.54
CA GLN A 53 16.27 4.87 12.15
C GLN A 53 15.40 3.63 11.89
N LEU A 54 15.37 3.17 10.64
CA LEU A 54 14.64 1.96 10.26
C LEU A 54 15.25 0.73 10.96
N THR A 55 16.58 0.65 11.05
CA THR A 55 17.29 -0.43 11.75
C THR A 55 16.94 -0.44 13.24
N ALA A 56 16.97 0.71 13.92
CA ALA A 56 16.64 0.84 15.33
C ALA A 56 15.20 0.42 15.61
N LEU A 57 14.25 0.81 14.75
CA LEU A 57 12.88 0.34 14.82
C LEU A 57 12.81 -1.18 14.60
N TYR A 58 13.35 -1.70 13.50
CA TYR A 58 13.17 -3.10 13.13
C TYR A 58 13.89 -4.08 14.05
N THR A 59 14.94 -3.66 14.74
CA THR A 59 15.70 -4.51 15.68
C THR A 59 15.12 -4.51 17.09
N THR A 60 14.16 -3.64 17.39
CA THR A 60 13.54 -3.55 18.73
C THR A 60 12.01 -3.70 18.69
N ALA A 61 11.40 -3.58 17.52
CA ALA A 61 9.96 -3.60 17.38
C ALA A 61 9.36 -4.96 17.77
N THR A 62 8.31 -4.96 18.60
CA THR A 62 7.56 -6.15 19.02
C THR A 62 6.06 -5.95 18.81
N ASP A 63 5.35 -7.03 18.47
CA ASP A 63 3.89 -7.01 18.44
C ASP A 63 3.36 -6.77 19.86
N THR A 64 2.53 -5.73 20.00
CA THR A 64 1.90 -5.32 21.26
C THR A 64 0.40 -5.15 21.07
N SER A 65 -0.17 -5.89 20.11
CA SER A 65 -1.59 -5.87 19.80
C SER A 65 -2.41 -6.34 21.01
N GLU A 66 -3.40 -5.54 21.40
CA GLU A 66 -4.23 -5.79 22.59
C GLU A 66 -5.67 -5.35 22.31
N ASN A 67 -6.66 -6.04 22.89
CA ASN A 67 -8.08 -5.64 22.83
C ASN A 67 -8.59 -5.37 21.40
N ASN A 68 -8.17 -6.18 20.42
CA ASN A 68 -8.45 -6.03 18.98
C ASN A 68 -7.88 -4.76 18.32
N ILE A 69 -7.04 -4.00 19.02
CA ILE A 69 -6.28 -2.88 18.45
C ILE A 69 -4.94 -3.42 18.00
N ARG A 70 -4.65 -3.26 16.71
CA ARG A 70 -3.35 -3.65 16.17
C ARG A 70 -2.30 -2.61 16.49
N SER A 71 -1.19 -3.06 17.06
CA SER A 71 -0.07 -2.19 17.42
C SER A 71 1.24 -2.94 17.53
N PHE A 72 2.33 -2.23 17.27
CA PHE A 72 3.67 -2.67 17.65
C PHE A 72 4.34 -1.57 18.49
N SER A 73 5.34 -1.95 19.26
CA SER A 73 6.13 -1.00 20.05
C SER A 73 7.61 -1.20 19.77
N PHE A 74 8.39 -0.12 19.73
CA PHE A 74 9.83 -0.16 19.49
C PHE A 74 10.56 0.80 20.42
N VAL A 75 11.87 0.64 20.57
CA VAL A 75 12.69 1.44 21.48
C VAL A 75 13.63 2.31 20.68
N VAL A 76 13.63 3.62 20.96
CA VAL A 76 14.55 4.57 20.34
C VAL A 76 15.84 4.70 21.15
N PRO A 77 16.94 5.22 20.56
CA PRO A 77 18.11 5.65 21.32
C PRO A 77 17.71 6.54 22.50
N GLY A 78 18.24 6.25 23.68
CA GLY A 78 17.80 6.89 24.93
C GLY A 78 16.75 6.11 25.72
N GLY A 79 16.24 4.99 25.19
CA GLY A 79 15.45 4.00 25.94
C GLY A 79 13.95 4.28 26.02
N ARG A 80 13.44 5.31 25.33
CA ARG A 80 12.00 5.57 25.25
C ARG A 80 11.32 4.51 24.39
N THR A 81 10.24 3.92 24.89
CA THR A 81 9.40 3.01 24.13
C THR A 81 8.27 3.78 23.44
N ILE A 82 8.15 3.61 22.13
CA ILE A 82 7.09 4.20 21.30
C ILE A 82 6.14 3.09 20.90
N ARG A 83 4.84 3.29 21.14
CA ARG A 83 3.78 2.40 20.65
C ARG A 83 3.11 3.02 19.44
N VAL A 84 3.06 2.28 18.34
CA VAL A 84 2.39 2.65 17.08
C VAL A 84 1.15 1.80 16.91
N THR A 85 0.01 2.44 16.67
CA THR A 85 -1.30 1.80 16.53
C THR A 85 -1.85 1.94 15.11
N GLU A 86 -2.91 1.19 14.80
CA GLU A 86 -3.70 1.40 13.57
C GLU A 86 -4.22 2.83 13.40
N HIS A 87 -4.47 3.56 14.49
CA HIS A 87 -4.85 4.97 14.45
C HIS A 87 -3.70 5.87 13.95
N ASP A 88 -2.47 5.59 14.38
CA ASP A 88 -1.28 6.31 13.90
C ASP A 88 -1.06 6.07 12.41
N PHE A 89 -1.26 4.83 11.94
CA PHE A 89 -1.26 4.56 10.50
C PHE A 89 -2.33 5.36 9.76
N ASN A 90 -3.56 5.43 10.28
CA ASN A 90 -4.61 6.22 9.63
C ASN A 90 -4.25 7.71 9.58
N ARG A 91 -3.81 8.27 10.70
CA ARG A 91 -3.46 9.68 10.81
C ARG A 91 -2.28 10.04 9.92
N VAL A 92 -1.15 9.34 10.05
CA VAL A 92 0.10 9.67 9.35
C VAL A 92 0.02 9.39 7.85
N LEU A 93 -0.69 8.35 7.44
CA LEU A 93 -0.86 8.02 6.02
C LEU A 93 -2.10 8.67 5.38
N HIS A 94 -2.80 9.52 6.15
CA HIS A 94 -4.01 10.24 5.77
C HIS A 94 -5.12 9.31 5.23
N PHE A 95 -5.27 8.13 5.84
CA PHE A 95 -6.44 7.30 5.64
C PHE A 95 -7.64 7.86 6.42
N PRO A 96 -8.87 7.38 6.15
CA PRO A 96 -10.03 7.75 6.96
C PRO A 96 -9.81 7.48 8.46
N THR A 97 -10.11 8.48 9.29
CA THR A 97 -10.09 8.39 10.75
C THR A 97 -11.50 8.44 11.37
N GLU A 98 -12.50 8.88 10.59
CA GLU A 98 -13.86 9.12 11.04
C GLU A 98 -14.89 8.39 10.17
N ASN A 99 -16.07 8.18 10.73
CA ASN A 99 -17.20 7.50 10.08
C ASN A 99 -16.81 6.11 9.56
N LEU A 100 -15.98 5.40 10.34
CA LEU A 100 -15.47 4.11 9.95
C LEU A 100 -16.58 3.07 9.91
N VAL A 101 -16.70 2.38 8.78
CA VAL A 101 -17.61 1.26 8.59
C VAL A 101 -16.84 -0.07 8.65
N PRO A 102 -17.52 -1.20 8.96
CA PRO A 102 -16.88 -2.51 8.91
C PRO A 102 -16.23 -2.82 7.55
N ASP A 103 -15.20 -3.66 7.57
CA ASP A 103 -14.60 -4.20 6.35
C ASP A 103 -15.66 -4.89 5.48
N PRO A 104 -15.52 -4.85 4.15
CA PRO A 104 -16.46 -5.54 3.29
C PRO A 104 -16.43 -7.05 3.51
N THR A 105 -17.59 -7.69 3.44
CA THR A 105 -17.69 -9.14 3.54
C THR A 105 -17.14 -9.82 2.28
N THR A 106 -16.90 -11.13 2.40
CA THR A 106 -16.51 -12.00 1.28
C THR A 106 -17.49 -11.88 0.11
N GLU A 107 -18.79 -11.78 0.39
CA GLU A 107 -19.87 -11.66 -0.59
C GLU A 107 -19.88 -10.28 -1.25
N GLU A 108 -19.62 -9.21 -0.50
CA GLU A 108 -19.48 -7.86 -1.06
C GLU A 108 -18.27 -7.77 -1.99
N ILE A 109 -17.15 -8.39 -1.61
CA ILE A 109 -15.96 -8.51 -2.46
C ILE A 109 -16.28 -9.34 -3.72
N HIS A 110 -17.02 -10.44 -3.60
CA HIS A 110 -17.51 -11.21 -4.75
C HIS A 110 -18.30 -10.31 -5.70
N ALA A 111 -19.34 -9.66 -5.17
CA ALA A 111 -20.23 -8.81 -5.94
C ALA A 111 -19.46 -7.68 -6.63
N PHE A 112 -18.46 -7.10 -5.97
CA PHE A 112 -17.59 -6.09 -6.56
C PHE A 112 -16.77 -6.64 -7.74
N PHE A 113 -16.10 -7.79 -7.60
CA PHE A 113 -15.33 -8.37 -8.71
C PHE A 113 -16.22 -8.81 -9.87
N THR A 114 -17.44 -9.26 -9.60
CA THR A 114 -18.47 -9.52 -10.63
C THR A 114 -18.89 -8.23 -11.33
N LEU A 115 -19.16 -7.15 -10.57
CA LEU A 115 -19.58 -5.85 -11.08
C LEU A 115 -18.55 -5.28 -12.06
N ILE A 116 -17.26 -5.30 -11.70
CA ILE A 116 -16.17 -4.80 -12.56
C ILE A 116 -15.79 -5.75 -13.70
N ARG A 117 -16.61 -6.79 -13.94
CA ARG A 117 -16.49 -7.76 -15.02
C ARG A 117 -15.18 -8.56 -15.00
N SER A 118 -14.72 -8.97 -13.81
CA SER A 118 -13.62 -9.93 -13.70
C SER A 118 -13.93 -11.20 -14.50
N GLN A 119 -12.94 -11.69 -15.25
CA GLN A 119 -13.07 -12.88 -16.11
C GLN A 119 -12.48 -14.14 -15.46
N GLN A 120 -12.28 -14.12 -14.13
CA GLN A 120 -11.69 -15.24 -13.43
C GLN A 120 -12.69 -16.41 -13.40
N PRO A 121 -12.31 -17.61 -13.87
CA PRO A 121 -13.26 -18.72 -14.05
C PRO A 121 -13.74 -19.33 -12.72
N ASN A 122 -12.87 -19.35 -11.70
CA ASN A 122 -13.18 -19.88 -10.37
C ASN A 122 -13.07 -18.78 -9.32
N PHE A 123 -14.14 -18.60 -8.55
CA PHE A 123 -14.15 -17.65 -7.46
C PHE A 123 -13.47 -18.25 -6.23
N PHE A 124 -12.28 -17.75 -5.91
CA PHE A 124 -11.61 -18.01 -4.64
C PHE A 124 -11.18 -16.68 -4.03
N VAL A 125 -11.83 -16.29 -2.93
CA VAL A 125 -11.67 -14.95 -2.32
C VAL A 125 -10.25 -14.72 -1.83
N GLY A 126 -9.54 -15.80 -1.48
CA GLY A 126 -8.17 -15.70 -1.01
C GLY A 126 -7.22 -15.04 -2.01
N GLU A 127 -7.46 -15.21 -3.32
CA GLU A 127 -6.55 -14.65 -4.33
C GLU A 127 -7.23 -14.43 -5.69
N PHE A 128 -7.66 -13.19 -5.94
CA PHE A 128 -8.01 -12.74 -7.28
C PHE A 128 -6.76 -12.47 -8.10
N LEU A 129 -6.75 -12.80 -9.39
CA LEU A 129 -5.63 -12.50 -10.27
C LEU A 129 -5.93 -11.27 -11.12
N LYS A 130 -5.07 -10.24 -11.02
CA LYS A 130 -5.29 -8.97 -11.73
C LYS A 130 -5.28 -9.08 -13.25
N HIS A 131 -4.71 -10.15 -13.81
CA HIS A 131 -4.72 -10.37 -15.27
C HIS A 131 -6.08 -10.82 -15.80
N TYR A 132 -6.99 -11.30 -14.94
CA TYR A 132 -8.40 -11.52 -15.26
C TYR A 132 -9.23 -10.23 -15.21
N LEU A 133 -8.62 -9.11 -14.84
CA LEU A 133 -9.29 -7.82 -14.82
C LEU A 133 -9.10 -7.06 -16.12
N ARG A 134 -10.08 -6.19 -16.35
CA ARG A 134 -10.08 -5.17 -17.39
C ARG A 134 -8.91 -4.21 -17.24
N LYS A 135 -8.41 -3.62 -18.35
CA LYS A 135 -7.19 -2.80 -18.36
C LYS A 135 -7.11 -1.75 -17.23
N PRO A 136 -8.14 -0.91 -17.02
CA PRO A 136 -8.09 0.11 -15.98
C PRO A 136 -8.09 -0.50 -14.57
N TRP A 137 -8.88 -1.56 -14.34
CA TRP A 137 -8.92 -2.28 -13.07
C TRP A 137 -7.63 -3.06 -12.77
N ASN A 138 -7.02 -3.65 -13.78
CA ASN A 138 -5.69 -4.26 -13.67
C ASN A 138 -4.65 -3.21 -13.29
N PHE A 139 -4.67 -2.03 -13.95
CA PHE A 139 -3.80 -0.91 -13.60
C PHE A 139 -4.02 -0.42 -12.16
N PHE A 140 -5.28 -0.26 -11.77
CA PHE A 140 -5.69 0.13 -10.42
C PHE A 140 -5.11 -0.81 -9.37
N PHE A 141 -5.38 -2.12 -9.47
CA PHE A 141 -4.85 -3.09 -8.51
C PHE A 141 -3.34 -3.30 -8.62
N HIS A 142 -2.76 -3.15 -9.82
CA HIS A 142 -1.31 -3.18 -9.99
C HIS A 142 -0.64 -2.06 -9.19
N THR A 143 -1.20 -0.85 -9.23
CA THR A 143 -0.71 0.29 -8.44
C THR A 143 -0.82 0.01 -6.95
N LEU A 144 -1.97 -0.48 -6.48
CA LEU A 144 -2.16 -0.85 -5.09
C LEU A 144 -1.17 -1.94 -4.63
N ILE A 145 -0.93 -2.97 -5.45
CA ILE A 145 0.03 -4.05 -5.14
C ILE A 145 1.44 -3.50 -4.93
N HIS A 146 1.92 -2.62 -5.81
CA HIS A 146 3.27 -2.07 -5.69
C HIS A 146 3.47 -1.20 -4.44
N VAL A 147 2.41 -0.54 -3.99
CA VAL A 147 2.45 0.38 -2.86
C VAL A 147 2.19 -0.34 -1.54
N PHE A 148 1.18 -1.20 -1.46
CA PHE A 148 0.68 -1.74 -0.19
C PHE A 148 1.12 -3.16 0.12
N THR A 149 1.95 -3.79 -0.72
CA THR A 149 2.45 -5.15 -0.42
C THR A 149 3.96 -5.18 -0.25
N ALA A 150 4.41 -6.13 0.57
CA ALA A 150 5.79 -6.58 0.69
C ALA A 150 6.22 -7.52 -0.45
N LYS A 151 5.39 -7.73 -1.49
CA LYS A 151 5.72 -8.69 -2.56
C LYS A 151 6.89 -8.17 -3.40
N LEU A 152 7.96 -8.96 -3.45
CA LEU A 152 9.11 -8.73 -4.34
C LEU A 152 8.91 -9.37 -5.72
N THR A 153 8.16 -10.48 -5.77
CA THR A 153 7.89 -11.27 -6.98
C THR A 153 6.40 -11.65 -7.06
N ASN A 154 5.98 -12.23 -8.18
CA ASN A 154 4.61 -12.71 -8.42
C ASN A 154 3.51 -11.69 -8.05
N LEU A 155 3.57 -10.52 -8.69
CA LEU A 155 2.63 -9.42 -8.45
C LEU A 155 1.26 -9.67 -9.10
N HIS A 156 0.89 -10.91 -9.43
CA HIS A 156 -0.35 -11.22 -10.14
C HIS A 156 -1.56 -11.33 -9.19
N GLY A 157 -1.36 -11.90 -8.01
CA GLY A 157 -2.41 -12.08 -7.02
C GLY A 157 -2.68 -10.82 -6.21
N ILE A 158 -3.98 -10.49 -6.09
CA ILE A 158 -4.55 -9.44 -5.27
C ILE A 158 -4.95 -10.09 -3.93
N PRO A 159 -4.14 -9.95 -2.87
CA PRO A 159 -4.45 -10.53 -1.56
C PRO A 159 -5.70 -9.88 -0.95
N LEU A 160 -6.39 -10.59 -0.06
CA LEU A 160 -7.66 -10.16 0.51
C LEU A 160 -7.63 -8.74 1.12
N PHE A 161 -6.59 -8.37 1.87
CA PHE A 161 -6.50 -7.02 2.44
C PHE A 161 -6.47 -5.93 1.35
N LEU A 162 -5.84 -6.21 0.21
CA LEU A 162 -5.86 -5.32 -0.95
C LEU A 162 -7.18 -5.32 -1.69
N GLN A 163 -7.89 -6.45 -1.73
CA GLN A 163 -9.25 -6.49 -2.25
C GLN A 163 -10.17 -5.57 -1.43
N LYS A 164 -10.04 -5.59 -0.09
CA LYS A 164 -10.77 -4.68 0.82
C LYS A 164 -10.41 -3.22 0.58
N ILE A 165 -9.13 -2.88 0.48
CA ILE A 165 -8.67 -1.51 0.17
C ILE A 165 -9.18 -1.06 -1.20
N GLY A 166 -9.07 -1.92 -2.22
CA GLY A 166 -9.56 -1.61 -3.57
C GLY A 166 -11.07 -1.40 -3.62
N PHE A 167 -11.84 -2.23 -2.92
CA PHE A 167 -13.28 -2.07 -2.74
C PHE A 167 -13.61 -0.74 -2.05
N ALA A 168 -12.91 -0.41 -0.97
CA ALA A 168 -13.11 0.82 -0.21
C ALA A 168 -12.89 2.06 -1.08
N ILE A 169 -11.78 2.11 -1.82
CA ILE A 169 -11.49 3.21 -2.75
C ILE A 169 -12.55 3.31 -3.85
N ALA A 170 -12.93 2.18 -4.45
CA ALA A 170 -13.89 2.17 -5.55
C ALA A 170 -15.30 2.58 -5.12
N ASN A 171 -15.67 2.40 -3.85
CA ASN A 171 -17.01 2.73 -3.34
C ASN A 171 -17.00 3.91 -2.34
N ASN A 172 -15.88 4.60 -2.20
CA ASN A 172 -15.65 5.64 -1.18
C ASN A 172 -16.06 5.21 0.24
N ARG A 173 -15.79 3.95 0.61
CA ARG A 173 -16.12 3.43 1.93
C ARG A 173 -14.96 3.67 2.89
N HIS A 174 -15.25 4.38 3.97
CA HIS A 174 -14.29 4.69 5.01
C HIS A 174 -14.11 3.46 5.91
N ILE A 175 -13.29 2.50 5.50
CA ILE A 175 -12.88 1.38 6.36
C ILE A 175 -11.60 1.74 7.12
N ASN A 176 -11.25 0.97 8.14
CA ASN A 176 -9.99 1.15 8.88
C ASN A 176 -8.82 0.58 8.06
N ILE A 177 -8.31 1.35 7.10
CA ILE A 177 -7.20 0.96 6.23
C ILE A 177 -5.90 0.81 7.02
N GLY A 178 -5.68 1.66 8.02
CA GLY A 178 -4.53 1.61 8.92
C GLY A 178 -4.39 0.26 9.60
N ARG A 179 -5.50 -0.32 10.08
CA ARG A 179 -5.54 -1.70 10.61
C ARG A 179 -5.08 -2.73 9.60
N LEU A 180 -5.59 -2.67 8.36
CA LEU A 180 -5.21 -3.61 7.31
C LEU A 180 -3.72 -3.52 6.95
N VAL A 181 -3.16 -2.30 6.98
CA VAL A 181 -1.74 -2.07 6.66
C VAL A 181 -0.84 -2.52 7.80
N ILE A 182 -1.13 -2.12 9.04
CA ILE A 182 -0.31 -2.49 10.21
C ILE A 182 -0.32 -4.00 10.44
N ASP A 183 -1.44 -4.70 10.15
CA ASP A 183 -1.50 -6.16 10.16
C ASP A 183 -0.44 -6.78 9.24
N GLN A 184 -0.27 -6.22 8.04
CA GLN A 184 0.74 -6.72 7.09
C GLN A 184 2.16 -6.33 7.51
N VAL A 185 2.35 -5.15 8.10
CA VAL A 185 3.65 -4.72 8.63
C VAL A 185 4.10 -5.66 9.75
N ILE A 186 3.23 -5.93 10.73
CA ILE A 186 3.52 -6.86 11.84
C ILE A 186 3.81 -8.26 11.30
N LEU A 187 2.98 -8.76 10.37
CA LEU A 187 3.19 -10.07 9.75
C LEU A 187 4.55 -10.20 9.04
N CYS A 188 4.97 -9.17 8.30
CA CYS A 188 6.26 -9.18 7.59
C CYS A 188 7.45 -8.91 8.51
N MET A 189 7.22 -8.24 9.64
CA MET A 189 8.25 -7.99 10.65
C MET A 189 8.59 -9.26 11.43
N GLY A 190 7.59 -10.08 11.74
CA GLY A 190 7.78 -11.34 12.45
C GLY A 190 8.21 -11.17 13.91
N PRO A 191 8.41 -12.29 14.62
CA PRO A 191 8.90 -12.29 16.00
C PRO A 191 10.28 -11.61 16.15
N LEU A 192 10.57 -11.07 17.34
CA LEU A 192 11.83 -10.37 17.58
C LEU A 192 13.02 -11.34 17.65
N ASP A 193 12.81 -12.49 18.28
CA ASP A 193 13.80 -13.57 18.42
C ASP A 193 14.24 -14.14 17.06
N GLU A 194 13.36 -14.16 16.07
CA GLU A 194 13.69 -14.54 14.68
C GLU A 194 14.53 -13.49 13.95
N ARG A 195 14.55 -12.23 14.41
CA ARG A 195 15.36 -11.14 13.83
C ARG A 195 16.69 -10.97 14.55
N THR A 196 16.77 -11.33 15.82
CA THR A 196 18.00 -11.24 16.63
C THR A 196 18.84 -12.51 16.46
N GLY A 197 19.80 -12.49 15.53
CA GLY A 197 20.79 -13.59 15.37
C GLY A 197 20.84 -14.26 13.99
N MET A 198 20.13 -13.72 12.98
CA MET A 198 20.20 -14.19 11.59
C MET A 198 21.32 -13.55 10.76
N ASP A 199 21.61 -14.18 9.62
CA ASP A 199 22.57 -13.72 8.60
C ASP A 199 22.07 -12.48 7.82
N ASP A 200 20.79 -12.13 7.79
CA ASP A 200 20.26 -10.88 7.21
C ASP A 200 18.90 -10.51 7.83
N VAL A 201 18.64 -9.21 8.05
CA VAL A 201 17.35 -8.68 8.53
C VAL A 201 16.68 -7.86 7.42
N LEU A 202 15.56 -8.36 6.90
CA LEU A 202 14.83 -7.72 5.79
C LEU A 202 13.79 -6.72 6.31
N CYS A 203 13.96 -5.44 5.98
CA CYS A 203 12.99 -4.39 6.30
C CYS A 203 11.95 -4.26 5.19
N PHE A 204 10.71 -4.68 5.49
CA PHE A 204 9.55 -4.49 4.63
C PHE A 204 8.81 -3.19 4.96
N TYR A 205 8.08 -2.64 3.99
CA TYR A 205 7.34 -1.37 4.15
C TYR A 205 8.18 -0.16 4.62
N PRO A 206 9.43 0.02 4.12
CA PRO A 206 10.33 1.03 4.66
C PRO A 206 9.78 2.46 4.53
N ARG A 207 9.01 2.75 3.46
CA ARG A 207 8.44 4.09 3.26
C ARG A 207 7.34 4.41 4.27
N PHE A 208 6.43 3.48 4.53
CA PHE A 208 5.40 3.68 5.55
C PHE A 208 6.02 3.79 6.94
N LEU A 209 6.99 2.93 7.28
CA LEU A 209 7.68 3.00 8.55
C LEU A 209 8.44 4.32 8.72
N GLN A 210 9.12 4.80 7.69
CA GLN A 210 9.79 6.11 7.73
C GLN A 210 8.81 7.27 7.91
N LEU A 211 7.64 7.23 7.26
CA LEU A 211 6.60 8.25 7.46
C LEU A 211 6.10 8.25 8.92
N ILE A 212 5.92 7.07 9.52
CA ILE A 212 5.61 6.96 10.96
C ILE A 212 6.73 7.54 11.82
N LEU A 213 7.99 7.16 11.56
CA LEU A 213 9.16 7.65 12.31
C LEU A 213 9.27 9.18 12.25
N ASN A 214 9.06 9.78 11.08
CA ASN A 214 9.07 11.22 10.90
C ASN A 214 8.00 11.95 11.74
N ASP A 215 6.95 11.25 12.15
CA ASP A 215 5.87 11.81 12.95
C ASP A 215 6.05 11.55 14.45
N VAL A 216 6.55 10.37 14.84
CA VAL A 216 6.62 9.94 16.26
C VAL A 216 7.95 10.25 16.95
N LEU A 217 9.01 10.51 16.18
CA LEU A 217 10.31 10.93 16.71
C LEU A 217 10.33 12.44 16.93
N THR A 218 10.87 12.85 18.08
CA THR A 218 11.18 14.24 18.39
C THR A 218 12.38 14.73 17.57
N ASP A 219 12.59 16.04 17.53
CA ASP A 219 13.76 16.62 16.85
C ASP A 219 15.07 16.13 17.48
N ASP A 220 15.17 16.13 18.82
CA ASP A 220 16.33 15.62 19.56
C ASP A 220 16.65 14.15 19.22
N GLU A 221 15.63 13.29 19.11
CA GLU A 221 15.82 11.89 18.73
C GLU A 221 16.25 11.74 17.28
N ARG A 222 15.73 12.58 16.38
CA ARG A 222 16.19 12.61 14.98
C ARG A 222 17.63 13.09 14.86
N GLU A 223 18.08 13.99 15.73
CA GLU A 223 19.47 14.45 15.75
C GLU A 223 20.44 13.34 16.21
N THR A 224 19.99 12.35 16.99
CA THR A 224 20.82 11.18 17.31
C THR A 224 21.21 10.36 16.07
N PHE A 225 20.55 10.66 14.95
CA PHE A 225 20.63 9.99 13.66
C PHE A 225 21.07 10.96 12.54
N ALA A 226 21.81 12.04 12.85
CA ALA A 226 22.07 13.14 11.91
C ALA A 226 23.09 12.85 10.77
N ASP A 227 24.03 11.93 10.97
CA ASP A 227 25.12 11.62 10.02
C ASP A 227 24.85 10.33 9.19
N GLU A 228 23.58 9.95 9.04
CA GLU A 228 23.20 8.60 8.62
C GLU A 228 23.18 8.34 7.13
N GLU A 229 23.29 7.06 6.80
CA GLU A 229 23.02 6.57 5.45
C GLU A 229 21.54 6.78 5.12
N THR A 230 21.32 7.54 4.05
CA THR A 230 19.98 7.79 3.52
C THR A 230 19.83 7.26 2.11
N MET A 231 18.60 6.87 1.76
CA MET A 231 18.28 6.43 0.42
C MET A 231 16.91 6.92 -0.04
N GLU A 232 16.74 7.08 -1.36
CA GLU A 232 15.43 7.37 -1.91
C GLU A 232 14.50 6.15 -1.83
N CYS A 233 13.24 6.39 -1.47
CA CYS A 233 12.21 5.36 -1.57
C CYS A 233 11.98 4.91 -3.03
N MET A 234 11.60 3.64 -3.18
CA MET A 234 11.35 3.05 -4.48
C MET A 234 10.17 3.72 -5.19
N ARG A 235 10.25 3.88 -6.52
CA ARG A 235 9.19 4.48 -7.35
C ARG A 235 8.74 3.50 -8.43
N MET A 236 7.44 3.51 -8.74
CA MET A 236 6.92 2.79 -9.90
C MET A 236 7.52 3.34 -11.19
N LYS A 237 8.04 2.46 -12.05
CA LYS A 237 8.66 2.83 -13.33
C LYS A 237 7.62 3.00 -14.44
N SER A 238 7.85 3.95 -15.35
CA SER A 238 6.98 4.20 -16.52
C SER A 238 6.78 2.96 -17.40
N ASN A 239 7.82 2.15 -17.58
CA ASN A 239 7.76 0.92 -18.38
C ASN A 239 6.71 -0.08 -17.87
N ALA A 240 6.45 -0.13 -16.55
CA ALA A 240 5.41 -0.99 -15.99
C ALA A 240 4.03 -0.54 -16.46
N ILE A 241 3.79 0.76 -16.54
CA ILE A 241 2.54 1.35 -17.04
C ILE A 241 2.39 1.10 -18.53
N THR A 242 3.45 1.34 -19.31
CA THR A 242 3.44 1.07 -20.76
C THR A 242 3.13 -0.40 -21.05
N ALA A 243 3.70 -1.33 -20.28
CA ALA A 243 3.42 -2.76 -20.42
C ALA A 243 1.95 -3.09 -20.12
N LEU A 244 1.35 -2.48 -19.10
CA LEU A 244 -0.08 -2.67 -18.77
C LEU A 244 -1.01 -2.10 -19.85
N ILE A 245 -0.68 -0.92 -20.39
CA ILE A 245 -1.45 -0.29 -21.46
C ILE A 245 -1.50 -1.20 -22.71
N ARG A 246 -0.38 -1.87 -23.03
CA ARG A 246 -0.28 -2.77 -24.18
C ARG A 246 -1.08 -4.07 -23.99
N LYS A 247 -1.18 -4.60 -22.77
CA LYS A 247 -1.87 -5.87 -22.49
C LYS A 247 -3.40 -5.69 -22.48
N ASN A 248 -4.08 -6.14 -23.54
CA ASN A 248 -5.55 -6.20 -23.59
C ASN A 248 -6.05 -7.64 -23.49
N HIS A 249 -6.16 -8.18 -22.29
CA HIS A 249 -6.57 -9.59 -22.15
C HIS A 249 -8.02 -9.85 -22.61
N PHE A 250 -8.91 -8.84 -22.59
CA PHE A 250 -10.36 -9.04 -22.84
C PHE A 250 -11.01 -7.95 -23.70
N PRO A 251 -10.55 -7.69 -24.94
CA PRO A 251 -10.94 -6.52 -25.74
C PRO A 251 -12.45 -6.26 -25.85
N GLY A 252 -13.30 -7.30 -25.91
CA GLY A 252 -14.75 -7.18 -26.06
C GLY A 252 -15.55 -7.01 -24.75
N VAL A 253 -14.91 -6.99 -23.59
CA VAL A 253 -15.61 -6.76 -22.31
C VAL A 253 -15.66 -5.24 -22.05
N PRO A 254 -16.77 -4.63 -21.64
CA PRO A 254 -16.79 -3.21 -21.28
C PRO A 254 -16.12 -2.96 -19.93
N THR A 255 -15.55 -1.78 -19.73
CA THR A 255 -15.10 -1.35 -18.38
C THR A 255 -16.31 -0.81 -17.62
N VAL A 256 -16.61 -1.38 -16.45
CA VAL A 256 -17.70 -0.92 -15.58
C VAL A 256 -17.12 -0.17 -14.39
N LEU A 257 -17.65 1.03 -14.13
CA LEU A 257 -17.38 1.80 -12.92
C LEU A 257 -18.46 1.53 -11.87
N THR A 258 -18.04 1.54 -10.59
CA THR A 258 -18.94 1.66 -9.43
C THR A 258 -19.67 3.00 -9.47
N ASP A 259 -20.76 3.12 -8.71
CA ASP A 259 -21.56 4.35 -8.68
C ASP A 259 -20.74 5.56 -8.23
N TYR A 260 -19.90 5.39 -7.19
CA TYR A 260 -19.00 6.45 -6.75
C TYR A 260 -18.02 6.89 -7.82
N LEU A 261 -17.36 5.96 -8.53
CA LEU A 261 -16.37 6.36 -9.54
C LEU A 261 -17.00 7.11 -10.73
N ARG A 262 -18.31 6.98 -10.95
CA ARG A 262 -19.04 7.78 -11.95
C ARG A 262 -19.30 9.22 -11.52
N THR A 263 -19.26 9.52 -10.22
CA THR A 263 -19.47 10.88 -9.70
C THR A 263 -18.18 11.68 -9.58
N VAL A 264 -17.02 11.04 -9.70
CA VAL A 264 -15.72 11.70 -9.66
C VAL A 264 -15.58 12.63 -10.87
N PRO A 265 -15.11 13.88 -10.71
CA PRO A 265 -14.95 14.85 -11.80
C PRO A 265 -13.70 14.59 -12.66
N ILE A 266 -13.45 13.31 -13.00
CA ILE A 266 -12.31 12.85 -13.81
C ILE A 266 -12.88 11.82 -14.81
N PRO A 267 -12.60 11.95 -16.13
CA PRO A 267 -13.13 11.03 -17.14
C PRO A 267 -12.41 9.68 -17.10
N LEU A 268 -12.86 8.78 -16.22
CA LEU A 268 -12.28 7.45 -16.02
C LEU A 268 -12.63 6.44 -17.14
N LEU A 269 -13.63 6.76 -17.96
CA LEU A 269 -14.00 6.04 -19.18
C LEU A 269 -13.66 6.88 -20.41
N PRO A 270 -13.36 6.24 -21.57
CA PRO A 270 -13.24 6.95 -22.83
C PRO A 270 -14.57 7.62 -23.21
N PRO A 271 -14.55 8.71 -23.98
CA PRO A 271 -15.78 9.31 -24.49
C PRO A 271 -16.53 8.32 -25.39
N GLY A 272 -17.80 8.02 -25.07
CA GLY A 272 -18.67 7.19 -25.91
C GLY A 272 -18.82 5.71 -25.51
N GLU A 273 -18.27 5.29 -24.36
CA GLU A 273 -18.68 4.08 -23.63
C GLU A 273 -19.60 4.45 -22.46
#